data_AF-A0A3D5FQW2-F1
#
_entry.id   AF-A0A3D5FQW2-F1
#
_cell.length_a   1.000
_cell.length_b   1.000
_cell.length_c   1.000
_cell.angle_alpha   90.00
_cell.angle_beta   90.00
_cell.angle_gamma   90.00
#
_symmetry.space_group_name_H-M   'P 1'
#
loop_
_entity.id
_entity.type
_entity.pdbx_description
1 polymer ?
#
loop_
_entity_poly.entity_id
_entity_poly.type
_entity_poly.pdbx_seq_one_letter_code
_entity_poly.pdbx_strand_id
1 'polypeptide(L)'
;LYVGGERVQRRAIDLNALQRDGDMAHVSVPFSIAPRRGGRLRAFAQIDADAVAADDRFHFIIDAPDSVRILLLGESSTATYYPRRALTAAAEGDRSLQLRTLRFSEATDDDWHHADVVVLADVEYLQEADLQRLRRRAENRGGIILFPGPDAQIQHLNREILPALMPVSLARARGQVGRTSTLLDTSDLHGALFGGLDRRQAPSTSSSFELVVEPVVRVLARFDDERPALVEGTMGHGRVVLLSMPLDPSWSQWPESGWFLPLLQRLTRHVALGGVAERGYLVGEHAWRRLPGVATDSRVQAQAPSGQRRFVDTEHVLGESRWKITALSEAGFWSLRTDDDGPDRPGTDDTRSFAVNVDPAEADLGPVDDDTVSRVLGDAALVLDEQTPLAATVTHFRVGREIWRELLILAGVLLMLELWISRAPAALGAAED
;
A
#
# COMPACT_ATOMS: atom_id res chain seq x y z
N LEU A 1 4.35 -15.49 -0.74
CA LEU A 1 3.47 -14.82 0.24
C LEU A 1 3.18 -15.77 1.39
N TYR A 2 3.45 -15.31 2.61
CA TYR A 2 3.17 -16.00 3.86
C TYR A 2 2.21 -15.16 4.71
N VAL A 3 1.22 -15.79 5.33
CA VAL A 3 0.26 -15.15 6.24
C VAL A 3 0.01 -16.04 7.44
N GLY A 4 0.12 -15.48 8.65
CA GLY A 4 -0.03 -16.22 9.90
C GLY A 4 1.00 -17.34 10.07
N GLY A 5 2.18 -17.20 9.45
CA GLY A 5 3.24 -18.22 9.45
C GLY A 5 3.11 -19.30 8.38
N GLU A 6 1.99 -19.36 7.65
CA GLU A 6 1.77 -20.36 6.59
C GLU A 6 2.02 -19.77 5.20
N ARG A 7 2.58 -20.58 4.29
CA ARG A 7 2.75 -20.18 2.89
C ARG A 7 1.42 -20.31 2.16
N VAL A 8 0.80 -19.18 1.82
CA VAL A 8 -0.51 -19.16 1.15
C VAL A 8 -0.41 -19.16 -0.38
N GLN A 9 0.59 -18.51 -0.96
CA GLN A 9 0.77 -18.40 -2.41
C GLN A 9 2.24 -18.29 -2.81
N ARG A 10 2.57 -18.85 -3.99
CA ARG A 10 3.86 -18.72 -4.69
C ARG A 10 3.62 -18.35 -6.15
N ARG A 11 4.43 -17.46 -6.69
CA ARG A 11 4.48 -17.10 -8.12
C ARG A 11 5.91 -17.25 -8.60
N ALA A 12 6.07 -17.63 -9.86
CA ALA A 12 7.35 -17.66 -10.55
C ALA A 12 7.34 -16.55 -11.60
N ILE A 13 8.47 -15.86 -11.74
CA ILE A 13 8.66 -14.77 -12.69
C ILE A 13 9.87 -15.14 -13.54
N ASP A 14 9.75 -15.02 -14.86
CA ASP A 14 10.91 -15.12 -15.74
C ASP A 14 11.56 -13.74 -15.85
N LEU A 15 12.72 -13.58 -15.23
CA LEU A 15 13.46 -12.33 -15.23
C LEU A 15 13.96 -11.94 -16.64
N ASN A 16 14.15 -12.92 -17.53
CA ASN A 16 14.60 -12.65 -18.91
C ASN A 16 13.51 -12.06 -19.80
N ALA A 17 12.25 -12.25 -19.41
CA ALA A 17 11.08 -11.74 -20.14
C ALA A 17 10.70 -10.31 -19.70
N LEU A 18 11.40 -9.74 -18.71
CA LEU A 18 11.10 -8.40 -18.21
C LEU A 18 11.63 -7.32 -19.16
N GLN A 19 10.77 -6.35 -19.46
CA GLN A 19 11.14 -5.16 -20.20
C GLN A 19 11.98 -4.26 -19.28
N ARG A 20 13.19 -3.92 -19.73
CA ARG A 20 14.13 -3.07 -18.98
C ARG A 20 13.88 -1.60 -19.30
N ASP A 21 13.95 -0.76 -18.28
CA ASP A 21 14.00 0.69 -18.37
C ASP A 21 15.36 1.15 -17.80
N GLY A 22 16.34 1.35 -18.67
CA GLY A 22 17.74 1.51 -18.26
C GLY A 22 18.28 0.24 -17.59
N ASP A 23 18.89 0.40 -16.42
CA ASP A 23 19.44 -0.71 -15.62
C ASP A 23 18.41 -1.38 -14.71
N MET A 24 17.19 -0.82 -14.63
CA MET A 24 16.13 -1.31 -13.74
C MET A 24 15.00 -1.99 -14.52
N ALA A 25 14.39 -2.99 -13.91
CA ALA A 25 13.16 -3.61 -14.41
C ALA A 25 12.14 -3.69 -13.28
N HIS A 26 10.94 -3.17 -13.53
CA HIS A 26 9.84 -3.25 -12.58
C HIS A 26 8.86 -4.34 -12.99
N VAL A 27 8.57 -5.25 -12.06
CA VAL A 27 7.53 -6.27 -12.23
C VAL A 27 6.50 -6.16 -11.12
N SER A 28 5.23 -6.09 -11.50
CA SER A 28 4.11 -6.12 -10.56
C SER A 28 3.52 -7.52 -10.49
N VAL A 29 3.56 -8.13 -9.31
CA VAL A 29 3.05 -9.48 -9.08
C VAL A 29 1.81 -9.43 -8.18
N PRO A 30 0.61 -9.68 -8.71
CA PRO A 30 -0.60 -9.65 -7.89
C PRO A 30 -0.69 -10.91 -7.02
N PHE A 31 -0.87 -10.68 -5.71
CA PHE A 31 -1.27 -11.71 -4.75
C PHE A 31 -2.70 -11.46 -4.29
N SER A 32 -3.35 -12.52 -3.80
CA SER A 32 -4.77 -12.46 -3.47
C SER A 32 -5.05 -13.35 -2.28
N ILE A 33 -5.53 -12.77 -1.18
CA ILE A 33 -5.80 -13.54 0.04
C ILE A 33 -7.21 -13.24 0.56
N ALA A 34 -7.89 -14.31 0.96
CA ALA A 34 -9.06 -14.25 1.82
C ALA A 34 -8.66 -14.79 3.21
N PRO A 35 -8.46 -13.91 4.20
CA PRO A 35 -8.17 -14.32 5.57
C PRO A 35 -9.21 -15.33 6.08
N ARG A 36 -8.74 -16.45 6.64
CA ARG A 36 -9.60 -17.52 7.20
C ARG A 36 -9.98 -17.28 8.66
N ARG A 37 -9.22 -16.42 9.35
CA ARG A 37 -9.46 -15.98 10.72
C ARG A 37 -9.42 -14.46 10.75
N GLY A 38 -10.21 -13.86 11.64
CA GLY A 38 -10.07 -12.45 11.95
C GLY A 38 -8.89 -12.18 12.88
N GLY A 39 -8.75 -10.90 13.22
CA GLY A 39 -7.64 -10.33 13.96
C GLY A 39 -6.58 -9.73 13.04
N ARG A 40 -5.55 -9.19 13.68
CA ARG A 40 -4.37 -8.67 12.97
C ARG A 40 -3.53 -9.88 12.55
N LEU A 41 -3.26 -10.03 11.26
CA LEU A 41 -2.49 -11.16 10.73
C LEU A 41 -1.14 -10.66 10.25
N ARG A 42 -0.08 -11.20 10.85
CA ARG A 42 1.30 -11.01 10.40
C ARG A 42 1.48 -11.66 9.03
N ALA A 43 1.91 -10.89 8.03
CA ALA A 43 2.10 -11.34 6.66
C ALA A 43 3.43 -10.85 6.09
N PHE A 44 4.08 -11.66 5.27
CA PHE A 44 5.26 -11.20 4.53
C PHE A 44 5.32 -11.77 3.11
N ALA A 45 5.76 -10.93 2.18
CA ALA A 45 6.20 -11.35 0.87
C ALA A 45 7.67 -11.75 0.95
N GLN A 46 8.07 -12.76 0.20
CA GLN A 46 9.44 -13.25 0.17
C GLN A 46 9.83 -13.58 -1.26
N ILE A 47 11.04 -13.17 -1.65
CA ILE A 47 11.70 -13.55 -2.90
C ILE A 47 12.74 -14.66 -2.66
N ASP A 48 13.27 -15.24 -3.74
CA ASP A 48 14.37 -16.19 -3.63
C ASP A 48 15.65 -15.43 -3.25
N ALA A 49 16.47 -16.01 -2.37
CA ALA A 49 17.59 -15.33 -1.75
C ALA A 49 18.69 -14.94 -2.74
N ASP A 50 19.27 -13.77 -2.53
CA ASP A 50 20.41 -13.25 -3.30
C ASP A 50 21.57 -12.77 -2.39
N ALA A 51 22.40 -11.85 -2.90
CA ALA A 51 23.54 -11.30 -2.16
C ALA A 51 23.13 -10.35 -1.01
N VAL A 52 21.92 -9.79 -1.05
CA VAL A 52 21.39 -8.81 -0.10
C VAL A 52 20.24 -9.43 0.68
N ALA A 53 20.52 -10.35 1.60
CA ALA A 53 19.47 -11.05 2.35
C ALA A 53 18.55 -10.14 3.23
N ALA A 54 18.86 -8.85 3.36
CA ALA A 54 18.13 -7.90 4.18
C ALA A 54 16.78 -7.46 3.57
N ASP A 55 16.65 -7.46 2.25
CA ASP A 55 15.44 -7.01 1.53
C ASP A 55 14.61 -8.16 0.94
N ASP A 56 15.09 -9.40 1.06
CA ASP A 56 14.41 -10.64 0.66
C ASP A 56 12.96 -10.77 1.19
N ARG A 57 12.62 -10.07 2.28
CA ARG A 57 11.32 -10.15 2.96
C ARG A 57 10.71 -8.79 3.23
N PHE A 58 9.50 -8.60 2.71
CA PHE A 58 8.68 -7.43 3.00
C PHE A 58 7.51 -7.80 3.93
N HIS A 59 7.51 -7.27 5.14
CA HIS A 59 6.56 -7.52 6.22
C HIS A 59 5.42 -6.50 6.21
N PHE A 60 4.20 -6.96 6.51
CA PHE A 60 3.01 -6.12 6.64
C PHE A 60 1.96 -6.79 7.53
N ILE A 61 0.99 -6.02 7.99
CA ILE A 61 -0.13 -6.53 8.80
C ILE A 61 -1.43 -6.41 8.04
N ILE A 62 -2.18 -7.52 7.99
CA ILE A 62 -3.54 -7.56 7.47
C ILE A 62 -4.49 -7.49 8.66
N ASP A 63 -5.22 -6.40 8.78
CA ASP A 63 -6.27 -6.27 9.79
C ASP A 63 -7.57 -6.88 9.26
N ALA A 64 -7.80 -8.15 9.57
CA ALA A 64 -8.99 -8.88 9.16
C ALA A 64 -10.07 -8.79 10.25
N PRO A 65 -11.32 -8.41 9.93
CA PRO A 65 -12.39 -8.41 10.93
C PRO A 65 -12.76 -9.85 11.34
N ASP A 66 -13.05 -10.06 12.63
CA ASP A 66 -13.51 -11.35 13.19
C ASP A 66 -14.83 -11.82 12.59
N SER A 67 -15.70 -10.86 12.29
CA SER A 67 -16.93 -11.07 11.54
C SER A 67 -17.17 -9.90 10.61
N VAL A 68 -17.76 -10.16 9.46
CA VAL A 68 -18.20 -9.14 8.51
C VAL A 68 -19.72 -9.09 8.54
N ARG A 69 -20.26 -8.03 9.14
CA ARG A 69 -21.69 -7.73 9.17
C ARG A 69 -22.08 -7.05 7.86
N ILE A 70 -22.90 -7.74 7.07
CA ILE A 70 -23.34 -7.31 5.75
C ILE A 70 -24.79 -6.85 5.88
N LEU A 71 -25.03 -5.57 5.59
CA LEU A 71 -26.37 -5.01 5.44
C LEU A 71 -26.73 -4.94 3.95
N LEU A 72 -27.63 -5.80 3.50
CA LEU A 72 -28.19 -5.77 2.15
C LEU A 72 -29.49 -4.96 2.14
N LEU A 73 -29.51 -3.89 1.34
CA LEU A 73 -30.65 -2.99 1.18
C LEU A 73 -31.13 -2.97 -0.26
N GLY A 74 -32.44 -2.80 -0.42
CA GLY A 74 -33.10 -2.49 -1.69
C GLY A 74 -34.49 -1.94 -1.41
N GLU A 75 -35.14 -1.35 -2.42
CA GLU A 75 -36.50 -0.81 -2.27
C GLU A 75 -37.54 -1.93 -2.03
N SER A 76 -37.28 -3.11 -2.58
CA SER A 76 -38.19 -4.26 -2.56
C SER A 76 -37.48 -5.57 -2.25
N SER A 77 -38.26 -6.60 -1.90
CA SER A 77 -37.74 -7.96 -1.73
C SER A 77 -37.32 -8.61 -3.06
N THR A 78 -37.83 -8.12 -4.20
CA THR A 78 -37.43 -8.57 -5.53
C THR A 78 -36.05 -8.05 -5.91
N ALA A 79 -35.77 -6.76 -5.65
CA ALA A 79 -34.46 -6.14 -5.84
C ALA A 79 -33.33 -6.90 -5.12
N THR A 80 -33.61 -7.38 -3.90
CA THR A 80 -32.62 -8.08 -3.08
C THR A 80 -32.62 -9.60 -3.28
N TYR A 81 -33.51 -10.17 -4.10
CA TYR A 81 -33.76 -11.62 -4.14
C TYR A 81 -32.51 -12.46 -4.45
N TYR A 82 -31.81 -12.15 -5.55
CA TYR A 82 -30.62 -12.87 -5.99
C TYR A 82 -29.40 -12.61 -5.10
N PRO A 83 -29.01 -11.34 -4.80
CA PRO A 83 -27.89 -11.08 -3.90
C PRO A 83 -28.13 -11.64 -2.50
N ARG A 84 -29.37 -11.62 -1.98
CA ARG A 84 -29.71 -12.26 -0.71
C ARG A 84 -29.43 -13.75 -0.74
N ARG A 85 -29.92 -14.48 -1.75
CA ARG A 85 -29.67 -15.94 -1.86
C ARG A 85 -28.18 -16.27 -1.91
N ALA A 86 -27.41 -15.52 -2.71
CA ALA A 86 -25.97 -15.74 -2.81
C ALA A 86 -25.26 -15.44 -1.48
N LEU A 87 -25.55 -14.30 -0.85
CA LEU A 87 -24.92 -13.94 0.43
C LEU A 87 -25.36 -14.84 1.59
N THR A 88 -26.59 -15.34 1.60
CA THR A 88 -27.04 -16.35 2.57
C THR A 88 -26.24 -17.64 2.39
N ALA A 89 -26.12 -18.16 1.16
CA ALA A 89 -25.31 -19.35 0.89
C ALA A 89 -23.82 -19.14 1.26
N ALA A 90 -23.29 -17.94 1.02
CA ALA A 90 -21.94 -17.58 1.45
C ALA A 90 -21.81 -17.59 2.98
N ALA A 91 -22.77 -17.01 3.71
CA ALA A 91 -22.77 -16.99 5.18
C ALA A 91 -22.99 -18.38 5.81
N GLU A 92 -23.73 -19.27 5.17
CA GLU A 92 -23.86 -20.67 5.58
C GLU A 92 -22.54 -21.45 5.44
N GLY A 93 -21.82 -21.22 4.33
CA GLY A 93 -20.50 -21.81 4.11
C GLY A 93 -19.38 -21.17 4.94
N ASP A 94 -19.61 -19.96 5.44
CA ASP A 94 -18.61 -19.11 6.07
C ASP A 94 -19.22 -18.29 7.21
N ARG A 95 -19.15 -18.86 8.42
CA ARG A 95 -19.79 -18.31 9.63
C ARG A 95 -19.23 -16.96 10.07
N SER A 96 -18.13 -16.50 9.49
CA SER A 96 -17.63 -15.15 9.77
C SER A 96 -18.46 -14.07 9.06
N LEU A 97 -19.32 -14.44 8.09
CA LEU A 97 -20.20 -13.50 7.43
C LEU A 97 -21.57 -13.49 8.12
N GLN A 98 -22.08 -12.30 8.43
CA GLN A 98 -23.38 -12.12 9.06
C GLN A 98 -24.25 -11.26 8.16
N LEU A 99 -25.22 -11.86 7.47
CA LEU A 99 -26.12 -11.15 6.57
C LEU A 99 -27.37 -10.67 7.29
N ARG A 100 -27.68 -9.39 7.15
CA ARG A 100 -28.99 -8.81 7.45
C ARG A 100 -29.54 -8.17 6.18
N THR A 101 -30.78 -8.51 5.81
CA THR A 101 -31.45 -7.94 4.62
C THR A 101 -32.67 -7.16 5.06
N LEU A 102 -32.76 -5.90 4.65
CA LEU A 102 -33.86 -4.99 4.97
C LEU A 102 -34.25 -4.19 3.73
N ARG A 103 -35.45 -3.60 3.73
CA ARG A 103 -35.77 -2.51 2.82
C ARG A 103 -35.16 -1.19 3.31
N PHE A 104 -34.93 -0.23 2.42
CA PHE A 104 -34.46 1.11 2.80
C PHE A 104 -35.34 1.74 3.90
N SER A 105 -36.66 1.66 3.72
CA SER A 105 -37.65 2.18 4.69
C SER A 105 -37.66 1.46 6.04
N GLU A 106 -37.09 0.26 6.13
CA GLU A 106 -37.02 -0.55 7.35
C GLU A 106 -35.67 -0.39 8.07
N ALA A 107 -34.66 0.17 7.40
CA ALA A 107 -33.31 0.29 7.93
C ALA A 107 -33.19 1.46 8.93
N THR A 108 -32.73 1.13 10.14
CA THR A 108 -32.53 2.09 11.23
C THR A 108 -31.10 2.62 11.25
N ASP A 109 -30.84 3.74 11.94
CA ASP A 109 -29.47 4.25 12.09
C ASP A 109 -28.52 3.23 12.76
N ASP A 110 -29.06 2.38 13.65
CA ASP A 110 -28.31 1.31 14.29
C ASP A 110 -27.84 0.24 13.30
N ASP A 111 -28.70 -0.12 12.34
CA ASP A 111 -28.38 -1.08 11.28
C ASP A 111 -27.22 -0.59 10.43
N TRP A 112 -27.26 0.68 10.05
CA TRP A 112 -26.21 1.33 9.26
C TRP A 112 -24.91 1.49 10.05
N HIS A 113 -25.00 1.82 11.35
CA HIS A 113 -23.83 2.02 12.21
C HIS A 113 -23.06 0.71 12.45
N HIS A 114 -23.78 -0.39 12.66
CA HIS A 114 -23.19 -1.70 12.93
C HIS A 114 -22.87 -2.51 11.67
N ALA A 115 -23.19 -2.06 10.46
CA ALA A 115 -22.80 -2.77 9.25
C ALA A 115 -21.30 -2.59 8.97
N ASP A 116 -20.55 -3.65 8.68
CA ASP A 116 -19.18 -3.55 8.16
C ASP A 116 -19.19 -3.27 6.65
N VAL A 117 -20.16 -3.86 5.96
CA VAL A 117 -20.42 -3.66 4.53
C VAL A 117 -21.88 -3.34 4.28
N VAL A 118 -22.16 -2.33 3.47
CA VAL A 118 -23.51 -2.02 2.97
C VAL A 118 -23.57 -2.36 1.49
N VAL A 119 -24.50 -3.24 1.14
CA VAL A 119 -24.77 -3.66 -0.24
C VAL A 119 -26.11 -3.05 -0.66
N LEU A 120 -26.07 -2.18 -1.66
CA LEU A 120 -27.24 -1.49 -2.20
C LEU A 120 -27.63 -2.14 -3.53
N ALA A 121 -28.72 -2.89 -3.53
CA ALA A 121 -29.22 -3.58 -4.71
C ALA A 121 -30.31 -2.76 -5.40
N ASP A 122 -30.24 -2.69 -6.73
CA ASP A 122 -31.29 -2.11 -7.58
C ASP A 122 -31.62 -0.66 -7.20
N VAL A 123 -30.59 0.17 -7.02
CA VAL A 123 -30.75 1.55 -6.54
C VAL A 123 -31.34 2.41 -7.64
N GLU A 124 -32.59 2.82 -7.46
CA GLU A 124 -33.25 3.79 -8.34
C GLU A 124 -33.04 5.24 -7.88
N TYR A 125 -33.22 5.44 -6.57
CA TYR A 125 -33.17 6.71 -5.87
C TYR A 125 -32.77 6.45 -4.41
N LEU A 126 -32.15 7.42 -3.73
CA LEU A 126 -31.95 7.36 -2.28
C LEU A 126 -32.50 8.63 -1.64
N GLN A 127 -33.25 8.46 -0.54
CA GLN A 127 -33.71 9.56 0.28
C GLN A 127 -32.54 10.25 1.00
N GLU A 128 -32.68 11.53 1.32
CA GLU A 128 -31.62 12.31 1.98
C GLU A 128 -31.15 11.67 3.30
N ALA A 129 -32.06 11.06 4.06
CA ALA A 129 -31.71 10.37 5.30
C ALA A 129 -30.73 9.19 5.07
N ASP A 130 -30.99 8.37 4.05
CA ASP A 130 -30.14 7.22 3.71
C ASP A 130 -28.83 7.66 3.07
N LEU A 131 -28.85 8.76 2.31
CA LEU A 131 -27.68 9.38 1.73
C LEU A 131 -26.69 9.86 2.80
N GLN A 132 -27.20 10.49 3.86
CA GLN A 132 -26.39 10.90 5.01
C GLN A 132 -25.82 9.70 5.78
N ARG A 133 -26.59 8.61 5.93
CA ARG A 133 -26.10 7.36 6.53
C ARG A 133 -25.00 6.72 5.70
N LEU A 134 -25.17 6.69 4.38
CA LEU A 134 -24.20 6.17 3.43
C LEU A 134 -22.88 6.94 3.45
N ARG A 135 -22.94 8.28 3.44
CA ARG A 135 -21.76 9.16 3.56
C ARG A 135 -20.99 8.90 4.85
N ARG A 136 -21.68 8.90 6.00
CA ARG A 136 -21.07 8.55 7.29
C ARG A 136 -20.44 7.16 7.28
N ARG A 137 -21.06 6.20 6.60
CA ARG A 137 -20.54 4.83 6.53
C ARG A 137 -19.24 4.78 5.73
N ALA A 138 -19.23 5.41 4.57
CA ALA A 138 -18.06 5.50 3.70
C ALA A 138 -16.86 6.14 4.42
N GLU A 139 -17.08 7.25 5.14
CA GLU A 139 -16.05 7.95 5.91
C GLU A 139 -15.45 7.07 7.03
N ASN A 140 -16.29 6.31 7.74
CA ASN A 140 -15.91 5.47 8.89
C ASN A 140 -15.40 4.08 8.51
N ARG A 141 -14.51 3.98 7.50
CA ARG A 141 -13.91 2.73 7.00
C ARG A 141 -14.92 1.70 6.45
N GLY A 142 -16.12 2.12 6.08
CA GLY A 142 -17.15 1.20 5.61
C GLY A 142 -16.97 0.74 4.19
N GLY A 143 -17.26 -0.54 3.96
CA GLY A 143 -17.38 -1.09 2.62
C GLY A 143 -18.74 -0.77 2.03
N ILE A 144 -18.79 -0.25 0.82
CA ILE A 144 -20.04 -0.04 0.08
C ILE A 144 -19.96 -0.77 -1.25
N ILE A 145 -21.02 -1.49 -1.59
CA ILE A 145 -21.21 -2.09 -2.91
C ILE A 145 -22.52 -1.58 -3.47
N LEU A 146 -22.49 -0.90 -4.60
CA LEU A 146 -23.65 -0.30 -5.24
C LEU A 146 -23.96 -0.97 -6.57
N PHE A 147 -25.22 -1.34 -6.75
CA PHE A 147 -25.78 -1.83 -8.00
C PHE A 147 -26.94 -0.92 -8.41
N PRO A 148 -26.81 -0.14 -9.50
CA PRO A 148 -27.90 0.69 -10.00
C PRO A 148 -28.99 -0.19 -10.62
N GLY A 149 -30.24 0.24 -10.46
CA GLY A 149 -31.39 -0.44 -11.04
C GLY A 149 -31.68 -0.05 -12.50
N PRO A 150 -32.51 -0.80 -13.23
CA PRO A 150 -32.92 -0.43 -14.58
C PRO A 150 -33.57 0.95 -14.68
N ASP A 151 -34.34 1.31 -13.66
CA ASP A 151 -35.08 2.58 -13.55
C ASP A 151 -34.31 3.66 -12.76
N ALA A 152 -32.98 3.49 -12.66
CA ALA A 152 -32.10 4.44 -12.00
C ALA A 152 -32.26 5.87 -12.50
N GLN A 153 -32.53 6.79 -11.56
CA GLN A 153 -32.56 8.21 -11.83
C GLN A 153 -31.13 8.74 -11.98
N ILE A 154 -30.56 8.60 -13.18
CA ILE A 154 -29.15 8.94 -13.49
C ILE A 154 -28.78 10.34 -12.99
N GLN A 155 -29.67 11.33 -13.17
CA GLN A 155 -29.41 12.70 -12.70
C GLN A 155 -29.30 12.81 -11.19
N HIS A 156 -30.12 12.05 -10.44
CA HIS A 156 -30.06 12.01 -8.98
C HIS A 156 -28.78 11.33 -8.50
N LEU A 157 -28.47 10.15 -9.06
CA LEU A 157 -27.26 9.40 -8.73
C LEU A 157 -25.99 10.21 -8.99
N ASN A 158 -25.90 10.88 -10.15
CA ASN A 158 -24.74 11.68 -10.53
C ASN A 158 -24.60 12.98 -9.74
N ARG A 159 -25.67 13.51 -9.13
CA ARG A 159 -25.61 14.77 -8.36
C ARG A 159 -25.39 14.52 -6.88
N GLU A 160 -26.14 13.59 -6.30
CA GLU A 160 -26.23 13.47 -4.85
C GLU A 160 -25.39 12.32 -4.28
N ILE A 161 -25.30 11.21 -5.03
CA ILE A 161 -24.78 9.92 -4.51
C ILE A 161 -23.34 9.67 -4.98
N LEU A 162 -23.13 9.53 -6.29
CA LEU A 162 -21.85 9.09 -6.82
C LEU A 162 -20.70 10.04 -6.49
N PRO A 163 -20.79 11.37 -6.69
CA PRO A 163 -19.68 12.28 -6.38
C PRO A 163 -19.28 12.26 -4.91
N ALA A 164 -20.24 11.94 -4.01
CA ALA A 164 -19.93 11.79 -2.60
C ALA A 164 -19.11 10.52 -2.35
N LEU A 165 -19.34 9.43 -3.10
CA LEU A 165 -18.70 8.13 -2.88
C LEU A 165 -17.38 7.93 -3.64
N MET A 166 -17.35 8.31 -4.92
CA MET A 166 -16.17 8.21 -5.78
C MET A 166 -16.36 9.07 -7.04
N PRO A 167 -15.29 9.57 -7.68
CA PRO A 167 -15.40 10.39 -8.89
C PRO A 167 -15.74 9.54 -10.13
N VAL A 168 -17.00 9.10 -10.19
CA VAL A 168 -17.61 8.35 -11.29
C VAL A 168 -18.99 8.94 -11.61
N SER A 169 -19.42 8.83 -12.86
CA SER A 169 -20.79 9.15 -13.24
C SER A 169 -21.38 8.08 -14.17
N LEU A 170 -22.70 7.91 -14.10
CA LEU A 170 -23.47 7.07 -15.02
C LEU A 170 -23.89 7.91 -16.22
N ALA A 171 -23.64 7.41 -17.42
CA ALA A 171 -24.27 7.88 -18.64
C ALA A 171 -25.47 6.97 -19.00
N ARG A 172 -25.99 7.10 -20.22
CA ARG A 172 -27.15 6.31 -20.67
C ARG A 172 -26.89 4.81 -20.58
N ALA A 173 -27.96 4.05 -20.33
CA ALA A 173 -27.93 2.61 -20.52
C ALA A 173 -27.64 2.28 -21.99
N ARG A 174 -26.76 1.30 -22.22
CA ARG A 174 -26.38 0.78 -23.53
C ARG A 174 -26.70 -0.71 -23.58
N GLY A 175 -27.19 -1.16 -24.73
CA GLY A 175 -27.64 -2.53 -24.92
C GLY A 175 -29.16 -2.65 -24.90
N GLN A 176 -29.65 -3.86 -25.16
CA GLN A 176 -31.08 -4.16 -25.17
C GLN A 176 -31.28 -5.63 -24.83
N VAL A 177 -32.19 -5.89 -23.89
CA VAL A 177 -32.55 -7.24 -23.45
C VAL A 177 -33.02 -8.08 -24.65
N GLY A 178 -32.49 -9.31 -24.76
CA GLY A 178 -32.82 -10.23 -25.86
C GLY A 178 -32.06 -9.97 -27.16
N ARG A 179 -31.06 -9.09 -27.17
CA ARG A 179 -30.15 -8.87 -28.31
C ARG A 179 -28.74 -9.39 -28.01
N THR A 180 -27.78 -9.02 -28.85
CA THR A 180 -26.36 -9.39 -28.68
C THR A 180 -25.87 -8.99 -27.30
N SER A 181 -25.42 -9.98 -26.54
CA SER A 181 -24.82 -9.79 -25.23
C SER A 181 -23.33 -9.47 -25.35
N THR A 182 -22.86 -8.56 -24.51
CA THR A 182 -21.44 -8.25 -24.31
C THR A 182 -20.88 -9.17 -23.22
N LEU A 183 -19.67 -9.69 -23.40
CA LEU A 183 -19.00 -10.50 -22.39
C LEU A 183 -18.07 -9.62 -21.55
N LEU A 184 -17.73 -10.08 -20.34
CA LEU A 184 -16.59 -9.54 -19.62
C LEU A 184 -15.29 -9.94 -20.33
N ASP A 185 -14.36 -8.99 -20.44
CA ASP A 185 -13.01 -9.28 -20.89
C ASP A 185 -12.30 -10.12 -19.81
N THR A 186 -12.03 -11.38 -20.14
CA THR A 186 -11.36 -12.31 -19.22
C THR A 186 -9.83 -12.26 -19.26
N SER A 187 -9.27 -11.46 -20.18
CA SER A 187 -7.83 -11.25 -20.31
C SER A 187 -7.32 -10.24 -19.29
N ASP A 188 -8.11 -9.20 -18.99
CA ASP A 188 -7.78 -8.13 -18.05
C ASP A 188 -8.74 -8.11 -16.84
N LEU A 189 -8.66 -9.15 -16.01
CA LEU A 189 -9.44 -9.24 -14.77
C LEU A 189 -8.58 -9.01 -13.54
N HIS A 190 -9.14 -8.30 -12.56
CA HIS A 190 -8.50 -8.12 -11.26
C HIS A 190 -8.25 -9.48 -10.58
N GLY A 191 -6.98 -9.91 -10.55
CA GLY A 191 -6.59 -11.25 -10.12
C GLY A 191 -7.10 -11.67 -8.75
N ALA A 192 -7.26 -10.72 -7.81
CA ALA A 192 -7.76 -11.05 -6.47
C ALA A 192 -9.25 -11.34 -6.37
N LEU A 193 -10.03 -10.76 -7.28
CA LEU A 193 -11.47 -10.94 -7.28
C LEU A 193 -11.87 -12.11 -8.19
N PHE A 194 -11.20 -12.24 -9.34
CA PHE A 194 -11.56 -13.20 -10.38
C PHE A 194 -10.64 -14.42 -10.46
N GLY A 195 -9.57 -14.47 -9.66
CA GLY A 195 -8.60 -15.56 -9.68
C GLY A 195 -9.23 -16.94 -9.43
N GLY A 196 -8.91 -17.90 -10.29
CA GLY A 196 -9.38 -19.28 -10.20
C GLY A 196 -10.82 -19.52 -10.63
N LEU A 197 -11.55 -18.50 -11.10
CA LEU A 197 -12.87 -18.69 -11.70
C LEU A 197 -12.72 -19.31 -13.09
N ASP A 198 -13.61 -20.26 -13.44
CA ASP A 198 -13.64 -20.84 -14.79
C ASP A 198 -14.12 -19.78 -15.79
N ARG A 199 -13.22 -19.35 -16.69
CA ARG A 199 -13.48 -18.35 -17.74
C ARG A 199 -14.64 -18.73 -18.65
N ARG A 200 -14.93 -20.03 -18.81
CA ARG A 200 -16.07 -20.51 -19.62
C ARG A 200 -17.42 -20.21 -18.99
N GLN A 201 -17.44 -19.88 -17.70
CA GLN A 201 -18.65 -19.51 -16.95
C GLN A 201 -18.79 -18.00 -16.77
N ALA A 202 -17.99 -17.21 -17.51
CA ALA A 202 -18.11 -15.75 -17.48
C ALA A 202 -19.53 -15.34 -17.90
N PRO A 203 -20.21 -14.46 -17.13
CA PRO A 203 -21.56 -14.05 -17.43
C PRO A 203 -21.61 -13.19 -18.69
N SER A 204 -22.71 -13.29 -19.42
CA SER A 204 -23.04 -12.38 -20.51
C SER A 204 -23.96 -11.27 -20.01
N THR A 205 -23.81 -10.07 -20.56
CA THR A 205 -24.58 -8.88 -20.19
C THR A 205 -25.25 -8.30 -21.44
N SER A 206 -26.57 -8.16 -21.41
CA SER A 206 -27.36 -7.60 -22.51
C SER A 206 -27.49 -6.07 -22.44
N SER A 207 -27.48 -5.52 -21.23
CA SER A 207 -27.59 -4.08 -20.96
C SER A 207 -26.71 -3.67 -19.78
N SER A 208 -26.10 -2.49 -19.87
CA SER A 208 -25.38 -1.87 -18.74
C SER A 208 -25.42 -0.34 -18.85
N PHE A 209 -25.26 0.35 -17.73
CA PHE A 209 -24.91 1.77 -17.76
C PHE A 209 -23.50 1.95 -18.31
N GLU A 210 -23.28 3.04 -19.02
CA GLU A 210 -21.95 3.49 -19.39
C GLU A 210 -21.34 4.27 -18.21
N LEU A 211 -20.15 3.88 -17.76
CA LEU A 211 -19.47 4.54 -16.65
C LEU A 211 -18.42 5.51 -17.19
N VAL A 212 -18.49 6.76 -16.75
CA VAL A 212 -17.44 7.76 -16.97
C VAL A 212 -16.61 7.82 -15.70
N VAL A 213 -15.38 7.32 -15.79
CA VAL A 213 -14.45 7.14 -14.66
C VAL A 213 -13.31 8.15 -14.72
N GLU A 214 -13.00 8.78 -13.59
CA GLU A 214 -11.76 9.56 -13.47
C GLU A 214 -10.53 8.65 -13.24
N PRO A 215 -9.30 9.10 -13.57
CA PRO A 215 -8.09 8.27 -13.45
C PRO A 215 -7.79 7.72 -12.05
N VAL A 216 -8.30 8.37 -11.00
CA VAL A 216 -8.14 7.93 -9.61
C VAL A 216 -9.03 6.72 -9.28
N VAL A 217 -10.08 6.49 -10.06
CA VAL A 217 -10.98 5.32 -9.89
C VAL A 217 -10.37 4.12 -10.58
N ARG A 218 -10.28 3.02 -9.84
CA ARG A 218 -9.69 1.78 -10.34
C ARG A 218 -10.73 0.95 -11.06
N VAL A 219 -10.47 0.58 -12.32
CA VAL A 219 -11.31 -0.37 -13.04
C VAL A 219 -10.89 -1.79 -12.65
N LEU A 220 -11.84 -2.59 -12.15
CA LEU A 220 -11.60 -3.97 -11.70
C LEU A 220 -11.97 -5.02 -12.75
N ALA A 221 -12.93 -4.69 -13.62
CA ALA A 221 -13.30 -5.51 -14.77
C ALA A 221 -13.88 -4.64 -15.89
N ARG A 222 -13.59 -5.03 -17.13
CA ARG A 222 -14.09 -4.40 -18.35
C ARG A 222 -14.94 -5.39 -19.13
N PHE A 223 -15.79 -4.84 -19.98
CA PHE A 223 -16.39 -5.58 -21.08
C PHE A 223 -15.38 -5.77 -22.22
N ASP A 224 -15.65 -6.70 -23.13
CA ASP A 224 -14.87 -6.94 -24.35
C ASP A 224 -14.82 -5.72 -25.30
N ASP A 225 -15.72 -4.75 -25.13
CA ASP A 225 -15.74 -3.45 -25.80
C ASP A 225 -15.05 -2.33 -24.99
N GLU A 226 -14.16 -2.70 -24.07
CA GLU A 226 -13.30 -1.86 -23.22
C GLU A 226 -14.02 -1.01 -22.16
N ARG A 227 -15.36 -0.96 -22.19
CA ARG A 227 -16.14 -0.18 -21.23
C ARG A 227 -15.99 -0.76 -19.81
N PRO A 228 -15.85 0.09 -18.78
CA PRO A 228 -15.81 -0.38 -17.40
C PRO A 228 -17.13 -1.06 -17.00
N ALA A 229 -17.02 -2.29 -16.48
CA ALA A 229 -18.16 -3.04 -15.95
C ALA A 229 -18.22 -2.97 -14.41
N LEU A 230 -17.05 -2.96 -13.79
CA LEU A 230 -16.87 -2.93 -12.34
C LEU A 230 -15.73 -1.99 -11.97
N VAL A 231 -16.00 -1.06 -11.06
CA VAL A 231 -15.04 -0.04 -10.64
C VAL A 231 -14.96 0.04 -9.11
N GLU A 232 -13.80 0.45 -8.62
CA GLU A 232 -13.49 0.67 -7.20
C GLU A 232 -12.95 2.07 -6.99
N GLY A 233 -13.49 2.76 -5.99
CA GLY A 233 -12.96 4.01 -5.46
C GLY A 233 -12.79 3.96 -3.95
N THR A 234 -12.22 5.02 -3.40
CA THR A 234 -12.05 5.22 -1.96
C THR A 234 -12.67 6.54 -1.54
N MET A 235 -13.41 6.54 -0.44
CA MET A 235 -13.90 7.74 0.24
C MET A 235 -13.41 7.71 1.68
N GLY A 236 -12.63 8.71 2.10
CA GLY A 236 -11.95 8.68 3.40
C GLY A 236 -11.11 7.41 3.54
N HIS A 237 -11.49 6.55 4.48
CA HIS A 237 -10.84 5.25 4.71
C HIS A 237 -11.68 4.04 4.25
N GLY A 238 -12.87 4.28 3.71
CA GLY A 238 -13.77 3.26 3.16
C GLY A 238 -13.47 2.92 1.70
N ARG A 239 -13.98 1.76 1.27
CA ARG A 239 -13.90 1.30 -0.12
C ARG A 239 -15.30 1.24 -0.71
N VAL A 240 -15.45 1.74 -1.92
CA VAL A 240 -16.72 1.73 -2.64
C VAL A 240 -16.53 1.00 -3.94
N VAL A 241 -17.40 0.04 -4.21
CA VAL A 241 -17.45 -0.72 -5.46
C VAL A 241 -18.76 -0.43 -6.16
N LEU A 242 -18.69 -0.16 -7.47
CA LEU A 242 -19.86 0.06 -8.33
C LEU A 242 -19.82 -0.92 -9.50
N LEU A 243 -20.89 -1.70 -9.66
CA LEU A 243 -21.16 -2.47 -10.88
C LEU A 243 -22.08 -1.64 -11.77
N SER A 244 -21.86 -1.68 -13.09
CA SER A 244 -22.64 -0.87 -14.04
C SER A 244 -24.02 -1.44 -14.40
N MET A 245 -24.53 -2.40 -13.63
CA MET A 245 -25.78 -3.12 -13.92
C MET A 245 -26.40 -3.68 -12.63
N PRO A 246 -27.71 -4.00 -12.63
CA PRO A 246 -28.34 -4.67 -11.50
C PRO A 246 -27.87 -6.13 -11.35
N LEU A 247 -28.07 -6.72 -10.16
CA LEU A 247 -27.75 -8.12 -9.85
C LEU A 247 -28.94 -9.06 -9.98
N ASP A 248 -29.78 -8.82 -10.98
CA ASP A 248 -30.92 -9.66 -11.33
C ASP A 248 -30.88 -9.98 -12.84
N PRO A 249 -31.68 -10.95 -13.33
CA PRO A 249 -31.58 -11.43 -14.71
C PRO A 249 -32.16 -10.46 -15.75
N SER A 250 -32.67 -9.29 -15.35
CA SER A 250 -33.25 -8.31 -16.27
C SER A 250 -32.24 -7.86 -17.33
N TRP A 251 -30.99 -7.62 -16.93
CA TRP A 251 -29.96 -7.04 -17.80
C TRP A 251 -28.82 -8.00 -18.11
N SER A 252 -28.68 -9.09 -17.36
CA SER A 252 -27.49 -9.94 -17.45
C SER A 252 -27.70 -11.35 -16.90
N GLN A 253 -26.87 -12.30 -17.33
CA GLN A 253 -26.86 -13.68 -16.82
C GLN A 253 -26.03 -13.85 -15.54
N TRP A 254 -25.66 -12.75 -14.88
CA TRP A 254 -24.82 -12.80 -13.69
C TRP A 254 -25.37 -13.75 -12.62
N PRO A 255 -26.65 -13.67 -12.19
CA PRO A 255 -27.16 -14.55 -11.13
C PRO A 255 -27.16 -16.04 -11.47
N GLU A 256 -27.09 -16.39 -12.75
CA GLU A 256 -27.06 -17.77 -13.26
C GLU A 256 -25.62 -18.29 -13.42
N SER A 257 -24.64 -17.39 -13.45
CA SER A 257 -23.23 -17.75 -13.63
C SER A 257 -22.62 -18.35 -12.36
N GLY A 258 -21.67 -19.27 -12.54
CA GLY A 258 -20.85 -19.77 -11.43
C GLY A 258 -19.93 -18.71 -10.80
N TRP A 259 -19.86 -17.51 -11.38
CA TRP A 259 -19.08 -16.39 -10.87
C TRP A 259 -19.84 -15.62 -9.78
N PHE A 260 -21.17 -15.67 -9.77
CA PHE A 260 -22.01 -14.79 -8.96
C PHE A 260 -21.71 -14.88 -7.47
N LEU A 261 -21.87 -16.08 -6.91
CA LEU A 261 -21.65 -16.38 -5.50
C LEU A 261 -20.21 -16.06 -5.06
N PRO A 262 -19.16 -16.63 -5.69
CA PRO A 262 -17.79 -16.39 -5.24
C PRO A 262 -17.37 -14.93 -5.43
N LEU A 263 -17.83 -14.25 -6.49
CA LEU A 263 -17.49 -12.84 -6.67
C LEU A 263 -18.15 -11.96 -5.61
N LEU A 264 -19.44 -12.16 -5.33
CA LEU A 264 -20.14 -11.35 -4.33
C LEU A 264 -19.55 -11.57 -2.92
N GLN A 265 -19.17 -12.81 -2.58
CA GLN A 265 -18.44 -13.11 -1.34
C GLN A 265 -17.05 -12.45 -1.31
N ARG A 266 -16.31 -12.47 -2.42
CA ARG A 266 -14.98 -11.84 -2.49
C ARG A 266 -15.07 -10.33 -2.42
N LEU A 267 -16.06 -9.72 -3.09
CA LEU A 267 -16.31 -8.29 -3.05
C LEU A 267 -16.66 -7.82 -1.65
N THR A 268 -17.57 -8.49 -0.94
CA THR A 268 -17.92 -8.12 0.44
C THR A 268 -16.72 -8.18 1.35
N ARG A 269 -15.90 -9.24 1.28
CA ARG A 269 -14.65 -9.32 2.05
C ARG A 269 -13.64 -8.24 1.67
N HIS A 270 -13.48 -7.99 0.37
CA HIS A 270 -12.55 -7.01 -0.17
C HIS A 270 -12.87 -5.60 0.34
N VAL A 271 -14.14 -5.19 0.32
CA VAL A 271 -14.55 -3.87 0.82
C VAL A 271 -14.59 -3.81 2.36
N ALA A 272 -14.81 -4.94 3.05
CA ALA A 272 -14.79 -5.02 4.51
C ALA A 272 -13.40 -4.82 5.12
N LEU A 273 -12.33 -5.18 4.40
CA LEU A 273 -10.94 -5.09 4.89
C LEU A 273 -10.45 -3.63 5.07
N GLY A 274 -11.25 -2.63 4.71
CA GLY A 274 -10.86 -1.22 4.78
C GLY A 274 -9.65 -0.91 3.90
N GLY A 275 -9.37 0.37 3.67
CA GLY A 275 -8.18 0.78 2.93
C GLY A 275 -6.88 0.37 3.67
N VAL A 276 -6.10 -0.50 3.00
CA VAL A 276 -4.66 -0.79 3.15
C VAL A 276 -4.24 -1.49 4.45
N ALA A 277 -3.45 -2.56 4.29
CA ALA A 277 -2.56 -3.07 5.34
C ALA A 277 -1.87 -1.89 6.02
N GLU A 278 -1.79 -1.86 7.36
CA GLU A 278 -1.12 -0.77 8.05
C GLU A 278 0.28 -0.58 7.43
N ARG A 279 0.57 0.62 6.89
CA ARG A 279 1.90 0.92 6.37
C ARG A 279 2.89 0.62 7.49
N GLY A 280 3.79 -0.32 7.23
CA GLY A 280 4.88 -0.61 8.14
C GLY A 280 5.79 0.59 8.27
N TYR A 281 6.58 0.60 9.34
CA TYR A 281 7.66 1.57 9.51
C TYR A 281 8.90 1.11 8.75
N LEU A 282 9.85 2.00 8.55
CA LEU A 282 11.19 1.66 8.10
C LEU A 282 12.15 1.50 9.29
N VAL A 283 13.19 0.71 9.09
CA VAL A 283 14.32 0.65 10.04
C VAL A 283 14.90 2.06 10.19
N GLY A 284 15.25 2.44 11.42
CA GLY A 284 15.71 3.79 11.76
C GLY A 284 14.59 4.80 12.04
N GLU A 285 13.34 4.52 11.66
CA GLU A 285 12.21 5.39 12.02
C GLU A 285 11.82 5.27 13.50
N HIS A 286 11.02 6.24 13.93
CA HIS A 286 10.34 6.21 15.21
C HIS A 286 8.89 5.77 14.99
N ALA A 287 8.41 4.83 15.81
CA ALA A 287 7.02 4.44 15.78
C ALA A 287 6.24 5.09 16.92
N TRP A 288 5.03 5.59 16.60
CA TRP A 288 4.05 6.04 17.58
C TRP A 288 2.82 5.16 17.51
N ARG A 289 2.60 4.39 18.58
CA ARG A 289 1.50 3.43 18.64
C ARG A 289 0.47 3.86 19.66
N ARG A 290 -0.80 3.65 19.34
CA ARG A 290 -1.89 3.70 20.32
C ARG A 290 -2.18 2.28 20.81
N LEU A 291 -2.33 2.11 22.12
CA LEU A 291 -2.81 0.89 22.75
C LEU A 291 -4.17 1.16 23.40
N PRO A 292 -5.29 0.82 22.73
CA PRO A 292 -6.61 0.97 23.32
C PRO A 292 -6.73 0.17 24.63
N GLY A 293 -7.31 0.79 25.66
CA GLY A 293 -7.54 0.13 26.95
C GLY A 293 -6.31 0.01 27.86
N VAL A 294 -5.15 0.53 27.45
CA VAL A 294 -3.95 0.60 28.29
C VAL A 294 -3.82 2.04 28.81
N ALA A 295 -3.64 2.19 30.13
CA ALA A 295 -3.49 3.52 30.73
C ALA A 295 -2.12 4.12 30.37
N THR A 296 -2.04 5.44 30.18
CA THR A 296 -0.83 6.14 29.74
C THR A 296 0.36 5.96 30.69
N ASP A 297 0.11 5.75 31.97
CA ASP A 297 1.10 5.50 33.02
C ASP A 297 1.53 4.03 33.13
N SER A 298 0.95 3.14 32.32
CA SER A 298 1.31 1.73 32.30
C SER A 298 2.71 1.51 31.73
N ARG A 299 3.45 0.56 32.31
CA ARG A 299 4.75 0.14 31.79
C ARG A 299 4.53 -0.70 30.55
N VAL A 300 5.00 -0.18 29.41
CA VAL A 300 4.94 -0.87 28.12
C VAL A 300 6.35 -1.17 27.65
N GLN A 301 6.54 -2.37 27.10
CA GLN A 301 7.78 -2.80 26.47
C GLN A 301 7.55 -3.05 24.99
N ALA A 302 8.40 -2.50 24.14
CA ALA A 302 8.54 -2.91 22.75
C ALA A 302 9.45 -4.14 22.67
N GLN A 303 8.96 -5.19 22.03
CA GLN A 303 9.71 -6.40 21.72
C GLN A 303 10.08 -6.39 20.24
N ALA A 304 11.40 -6.44 19.97
CA ALA A 304 11.99 -6.55 18.65
C ALA A 304 11.83 -7.97 18.06
N PRO A 305 12.00 -8.16 16.74
CA PRO A 305 11.99 -9.47 16.08
C PRO A 305 12.99 -10.47 16.68
N SER A 306 14.18 -10.01 17.09
CA SER A 306 15.18 -10.82 17.82
C SER A 306 14.72 -11.30 19.20
N GLY A 307 13.63 -10.75 19.72
CA GLY A 307 13.12 -10.99 21.07
C GLY A 307 13.65 -10.00 22.10
N GLN A 308 14.57 -9.11 21.74
CA GLN A 308 15.05 -8.04 22.63
C GLN A 308 13.88 -7.13 23.05
N ARG A 309 13.85 -6.75 24.33
CA ARG A 309 12.78 -5.92 24.90
C ARG A 309 13.34 -4.59 25.39
N ARG A 310 12.61 -3.50 25.14
CA ARG A 310 12.94 -2.15 25.61
C ARG A 310 11.70 -1.47 26.15
N PHE A 311 11.82 -0.79 27.28
CA PHE A 311 10.74 0.06 27.78
C PHE A 311 10.52 1.24 26.83
N VAL A 312 9.26 1.64 26.69
CA VAL A 312 8.85 2.75 25.83
C VAL A 312 8.09 3.78 26.65
N ASP A 313 8.35 5.04 26.36
CA ASP A 313 7.71 6.16 27.03
C ASP A 313 6.52 6.66 26.21
N THR A 314 5.55 7.28 26.89
CA THR A 314 4.44 7.95 26.23
C THR A 314 4.82 9.36 25.82
N GLU A 315 4.48 9.75 24.59
CA GLU A 315 4.61 11.10 24.06
C GLU A 315 3.23 11.60 23.61
N HIS A 316 2.96 12.89 23.80
CA HIS A 316 1.70 13.49 23.39
C HIS A 316 1.79 13.98 21.95
N VAL A 317 1.03 13.37 21.04
CA VAL A 317 1.06 13.65 19.61
C VAL A 317 -0.36 13.83 19.10
N LEU A 318 -0.64 14.96 18.45
CA LEU A 318 -1.98 15.30 17.92
C LEU A 318 -3.10 15.28 18.98
N GLY A 319 -2.79 15.71 20.21
CA GLY A 319 -3.75 15.77 21.31
C GLY A 319 -4.06 14.43 21.98
N GLU A 320 -3.29 13.39 21.68
CA GLU A 320 -3.43 12.06 22.27
C GLU A 320 -2.08 11.54 22.78
N SER A 321 -2.09 10.79 23.87
CA SER A 321 -0.89 10.09 24.34
C SER A 321 -0.66 8.82 23.52
N ARG A 322 0.55 8.65 22.99
CA ARG A 322 0.99 7.50 22.20
C ARG A 322 2.32 6.97 22.72
N TRP A 323 2.54 5.67 22.65
CA TRP A 323 3.80 5.06 23.04
C TRP A 323 4.81 5.21 21.91
N LYS A 324 5.95 5.84 22.21
CA LYS A 324 7.03 6.11 21.26
C LYS A 324 8.09 5.03 21.34
N ILE A 325 8.39 4.45 20.19
CA ILE A 325 9.53 3.56 20.00
C ILE A 325 10.60 4.36 19.27
N THR A 326 11.66 4.73 19.99
CA THR A 326 12.66 5.70 19.53
C THR A 326 13.60 5.16 18.45
N ALA A 327 13.87 3.84 18.45
CA ALA A 327 14.79 3.25 17.49
C ALA A 327 14.30 1.87 17.05
N LEU A 328 13.71 1.81 15.87
CA LEU A 328 13.41 0.56 15.18
C LEU A 328 14.68 0.05 14.51
N SER A 329 15.46 -0.76 15.23
CA SER A 329 16.79 -1.21 14.78
C SER A 329 16.77 -2.50 13.94
N GLU A 330 15.62 -3.15 13.80
CA GLU A 330 15.50 -4.47 13.17
C GLU A 330 14.26 -4.51 12.28
N ALA A 331 14.40 -5.06 11.07
CA ALA A 331 13.28 -5.37 10.20
C ALA A 331 12.56 -6.64 10.68
N GLY A 332 11.24 -6.66 10.54
CA GLY A 332 10.37 -7.76 10.98
C GLY A 332 9.15 -7.27 11.76
N PHE A 333 8.55 -8.19 12.52
CA PHE A 333 7.40 -7.88 13.36
C PHE A 333 7.83 -7.44 14.75
N TRP A 334 7.47 -6.22 15.10
CA TRP A 334 7.57 -5.69 16.45
C TRP A 334 6.23 -5.88 17.18
N SER A 335 6.27 -6.02 18.50
CA SER A 335 5.05 -6.09 19.32
C SER A 335 5.19 -5.29 20.60
N LEU A 336 4.09 -4.68 21.05
CA LEU A 336 4.02 -4.01 22.35
C LEU A 336 3.41 -4.93 23.40
N ARG A 337 4.06 -5.02 24.56
CA ARG A 337 3.63 -5.82 25.72
C ARG A 337 3.42 -4.94 26.93
N THR A 338 2.38 -5.24 27.70
CA THR A 338 2.12 -4.64 29.02
C THR A 338 2.57 -5.60 30.13
N ASP A 339 2.78 -5.11 31.35
CA ASP A 339 3.11 -5.97 32.50
C ASP A 339 2.01 -7.01 32.81
N ASP A 340 0.75 -6.73 32.46
CA ASP A 340 -0.38 -7.68 32.56
C ASP A 340 -0.29 -8.87 31.58
N ASP A 341 0.57 -8.78 30.55
CA ASP A 341 0.83 -9.88 29.62
C ASP A 341 1.87 -10.83 30.24
N GLY A 342 1.42 -11.62 31.23
CA GLY A 342 2.28 -12.51 32.05
C GLY A 342 3.39 -13.25 31.29
N PRO A 343 4.47 -13.66 31.98
CA PRO A 343 5.76 -14.03 31.38
C PRO A 343 5.70 -15.18 30.37
N ASP A 344 4.74 -16.09 30.50
CA ASP A 344 4.56 -17.29 29.66
C ASP A 344 3.48 -17.19 28.59
N ARG A 345 2.85 -16.02 28.37
CA ARG A 345 2.09 -15.84 27.13
C ARG A 345 3.10 -15.61 25.99
N PRO A 346 3.29 -16.57 25.05
CA PRO A 346 3.94 -16.22 23.79
C PRO A 346 3.19 -15.01 23.21
N GLY A 347 3.90 -14.09 22.57
CA GLY A 347 3.35 -12.86 21.98
C GLY A 347 2.42 -13.14 20.79
N THR A 348 1.39 -13.95 21.02
CA THR A 348 0.31 -14.35 20.11
C THR A 348 -0.84 -13.36 20.12
N ASP A 349 -0.78 -12.30 20.95
CA ASP A 349 -1.67 -11.17 20.78
C ASP A 349 -1.17 -10.35 19.58
N ASP A 350 -1.43 -10.89 18.38
CA ASP A 350 -1.11 -10.25 17.10
C ASP A 350 -1.71 -8.82 17.05
N THR A 351 -2.74 -8.54 17.86
CA THR A 351 -3.41 -7.25 18.03
C THR A 351 -2.46 -6.09 18.31
N ARG A 352 -1.35 -6.31 19.04
CA ARG A 352 -0.37 -5.26 19.40
C ARG A 352 0.89 -5.27 18.54
N SER A 353 0.85 -5.96 17.40
CA SER A 353 2.00 -6.09 16.49
C SER A 353 2.00 -5.00 15.41
N PHE A 354 3.18 -4.73 14.86
CA PHE A 354 3.37 -3.90 13.67
C PHE A 354 4.58 -4.34 12.85
N ALA A 355 4.60 -4.01 11.57
CA ALA A 355 5.68 -4.38 10.66
C ALA A 355 6.71 -3.25 10.54
N VAL A 356 7.98 -3.64 10.42
CA VAL A 356 9.11 -2.77 10.12
C VAL A 356 9.89 -3.38 8.96
N ASN A 357 10.26 -2.59 7.95
CA ASN A 357 11.00 -3.05 6.78
C ASN A 357 12.28 -2.23 6.57
N VAL A 358 13.21 -2.79 5.80
CA VAL A 358 14.35 -2.03 5.27
C VAL A 358 13.83 -1.12 4.16
N ASP A 359 14.38 0.09 4.01
CA ASP A 359 14.07 0.96 2.89
C ASP A 359 14.56 0.29 1.59
N PRO A 360 13.69 0.06 0.58
CA PRO A 360 14.13 -0.48 -0.70
C PRO A 360 15.25 0.33 -1.37
N ALA A 361 15.37 1.62 -1.05
CA ALA A 361 16.48 2.45 -1.55
C ALA A 361 17.84 2.03 -0.99
N GLU A 362 17.91 1.38 0.18
CA GLU A 362 19.17 0.84 0.73
C GLU A 362 19.67 -0.39 -0.04
N ALA A 363 18.79 -1.05 -0.80
CA ALA A 363 19.13 -2.18 -1.67
C ALA A 363 19.59 -1.75 -3.07
N ASP A 364 19.59 -0.45 -3.38
CA ASP A 364 20.17 0.05 -4.62
C ASP A 364 21.71 -0.01 -4.55
N LEU A 365 22.27 -1.03 -5.18
CA LEU A 365 23.71 -1.23 -5.32
C LEU A 365 24.29 -0.51 -6.55
N GLY A 366 23.51 0.36 -7.19
CA GLY A 366 23.98 1.21 -8.26
C GLY A 366 25.18 2.05 -7.83
N PRO A 367 26.18 2.26 -8.70
CA PRO A 367 27.29 3.14 -8.39
C PRO A 367 26.77 4.56 -8.13
N VAL A 368 27.24 5.17 -7.04
CA VAL A 368 26.90 6.56 -6.68
C VAL A 368 27.76 7.51 -7.49
N ASP A 369 27.18 8.62 -7.96
CA ASP A 369 27.93 9.66 -8.68
C ASP A 369 28.86 10.47 -7.76
N ASP A 370 29.95 10.98 -8.33
CA ASP A 370 30.98 11.74 -7.62
C ASP A 370 30.42 13.02 -6.96
N ASP A 371 29.42 13.64 -7.60
CA ASP A 371 28.75 14.84 -7.10
C ASP A 371 27.98 14.55 -5.80
N THR A 372 27.35 13.39 -5.70
CA THR A 372 26.57 12.96 -4.54
C THR A 372 27.50 12.56 -3.40
N VAL A 373 28.61 11.87 -3.69
CA VAL A 373 29.65 11.59 -2.69
C VAL A 373 30.18 12.90 -2.10
N SER A 374 30.51 13.87 -2.97
CA SER A 374 31.02 15.18 -2.57
C SER A 374 29.98 15.97 -1.75
N ARG A 375 28.69 15.88 -2.09
CA ARG A 375 27.60 16.56 -1.37
C ARG A 375 27.34 15.98 0.02
N VAL A 376 27.40 14.65 0.16
CA VAL A 376 27.07 13.95 1.42
C VAL A 376 28.22 13.96 2.40
N LEU A 377 29.43 13.65 1.92
CA LEU A 377 30.62 13.53 2.77
C LEU A 377 31.43 14.82 2.85
N GLY A 378 31.16 15.79 1.96
CA GLY A 378 31.89 17.06 1.91
C GLY A 378 33.38 16.88 1.63
N ASP A 379 34.18 17.86 2.07
CA ASP A 379 35.64 17.88 1.91
C ASP A 379 36.37 16.74 2.65
N ALA A 380 35.65 15.92 3.43
CA ALA A 380 36.21 14.77 4.14
C ALA A 380 36.34 13.51 3.25
N ALA A 381 35.73 13.51 2.06
CA ALA A 381 35.84 12.42 1.10
C ALA A 381 36.73 12.79 -0.09
N LEU A 382 37.57 11.84 -0.49
CA LEU A 382 38.38 11.92 -1.69
C LEU A 382 37.92 10.82 -2.63
N VAL A 383 37.31 11.21 -3.75
CA VAL A 383 36.98 10.30 -4.84
C VAL A 383 38.25 10.04 -5.65
N LEU A 384 38.57 8.77 -5.89
CA LEU A 384 39.73 8.34 -6.63
C LEU A 384 39.30 7.51 -7.83
N ASP A 385 39.90 7.78 -8.98
CA ASP A 385 39.80 6.90 -10.14
C ASP A 385 40.45 5.55 -9.80
N GLU A 386 39.86 4.46 -10.29
CA GLU A 386 40.30 3.08 -10.10
C GLU A 386 41.79 2.87 -10.44
N GLN A 387 42.32 3.64 -11.39
CA GLN A 387 43.73 3.54 -11.81
C GLN A 387 44.71 4.25 -10.87
N THR A 388 44.21 5.01 -9.88
CA THR A 388 45.05 5.80 -8.98
C THR A 388 45.63 4.91 -7.87
N PRO A 389 46.96 4.91 -7.64
CA PRO A 389 47.57 4.07 -6.60
C PRO A 389 47.14 4.54 -5.19
N LEU A 390 46.18 3.81 -4.60
CA LEU A 390 45.54 4.13 -3.32
C LEU A 390 46.55 4.42 -2.19
N ALA A 391 47.58 3.57 -2.07
CA ALA A 391 48.59 3.70 -1.03
C ALA A 391 49.38 5.02 -1.12
N ALA A 392 49.72 5.46 -2.33
CA ALA A 392 50.45 6.71 -2.54
C ALA A 392 49.58 7.92 -2.20
N THR A 393 48.31 7.90 -2.62
CA THR A 393 47.38 9.01 -2.38
C THR A 393 47.02 9.18 -0.90
N VAL A 394 46.76 8.07 -0.18
CA VAL A 394 46.51 8.11 1.26
C VAL A 394 47.72 8.65 2.03
N THR A 395 48.92 8.27 1.61
CA THR A 395 50.17 8.74 2.23
C THR A 395 50.38 10.24 1.99
N HIS A 396 50.15 10.71 0.77
CA HIS A 396 50.23 12.14 0.41
C HIS A 396 49.25 13.00 1.21
N PHE A 397 48.03 12.51 1.47
CA PHE A 397 47.04 13.21 2.29
C PHE A 397 47.37 13.22 3.79
N ARG A 398 47.95 12.14 4.33
CA ARG A 398 48.27 12.04 5.78
C ARG A 398 49.56 12.73 6.18
N VAL A 399 50.58 12.64 5.34
CA VAL A 399 51.94 13.13 5.65
C VAL A 399 52.19 14.50 5.00
N GLY A 400 51.36 14.89 4.03
CA GLY A 400 51.57 16.07 3.20
C GLY A 400 52.60 15.82 2.10
N ARG A 401 52.80 16.83 1.26
CA ARG A 401 53.83 16.80 0.21
C ARG A 401 55.18 17.20 0.80
N GLU A 402 56.23 16.43 0.47
CA GLU A 402 57.60 16.78 0.82
C GLU A 402 58.06 18.05 0.07
N ILE A 403 57.87 19.24 0.68
CA ILE A 403 58.26 20.54 0.09
C ILE A 403 59.75 20.88 0.21
N TRP A 404 60.54 20.02 0.87
CA TRP A 404 61.94 20.31 1.16
C TRP A 404 62.79 20.38 -0.11
N ARG A 405 62.46 19.61 -1.16
CA ARG A 405 63.17 19.68 -2.45
C ARG A 405 62.94 21.03 -3.14
N GLU A 406 61.70 21.52 -3.16
CA GLU A 406 61.38 22.82 -3.71
C GLU A 406 62.06 23.95 -2.91
N LEU A 407 62.07 23.86 -1.58
CA LEU A 407 62.77 24.81 -0.71
C LEU A 407 64.28 24.79 -0.92
N LEU A 408 64.88 23.63 -1.17
CA LEU A 408 66.32 23.49 -1.38
C LEU A 408 66.73 24.03 -2.75
N ILE A 409 65.91 23.83 -3.79
CA ILE A 409 66.08 24.47 -5.09
C ILE A 409 65.97 25.99 -4.94
N LEU A 410 64.94 26.48 -4.25
CA LEU A 410 64.75 27.91 -4.00
C LEU A 410 65.94 28.51 -3.24
N ALA A 411 66.43 27.82 -2.21
CA ALA A 411 67.62 28.23 -1.48
C ALA A 411 68.86 28.29 -2.39
N GLY A 412 69.05 27.30 -3.26
CA GLY A 412 70.13 27.31 -4.24
C GLY A 412 70.04 28.48 -5.22
N VAL A 413 68.84 28.80 -5.70
CA VAL A 413 68.59 29.96 -6.57
C VAL A 413 68.89 31.28 -5.85
N LEU A 414 68.46 31.42 -4.60
CA LEU A 414 68.75 32.58 -3.76
C LEU A 414 70.26 32.75 -3.52
N LEU A 415 70.98 31.65 -3.30
CA LEU A 415 72.42 31.65 -3.09
C LEU A 415 73.17 32.04 -4.38
N MET A 416 72.71 31.59 -5.54
CA MET A 416 73.25 32.04 -6.83
C MET A 416 72.99 33.53 -7.08
N LEU A 417 71.80 34.03 -6.72
CA LEU A 417 71.45 35.45 -6.78
C LEU A 417 72.34 36.28 -5.86
N GLU A 418 72.58 35.82 -4.63
CA GLU A 418 73.48 36.47 -3.68
C GLU A 418 74.92 36.48 -4.20
N LEU A 419 75.40 35.37 -4.78
CA LEU A 419 76.73 35.30 -5.37
C LEU A 419 76.87 36.24 -6.58
N TRP A 420 75.80 36.43 -7.34
CA TRP A 420 75.76 37.34 -8.47
C TRP A 420 75.77 38.81 -8.02
N ILE A 421 74.97 39.16 -7.00
CA ILE A 421 74.94 40.50 -6.41
C ILE A 421 76.28 40.85 -5.76
N SER A 422 76.87 39.92 -5.00
CA SER A 422 78.18 40.14 -4.32
C SER A 422 79.36 40.23 -5.29
N ARG A 423 79.23 39.69 -6.51
CA ARG A 423 80.21 39.83 -7.59
C ARG A 423 79.96 41.03 -8.51
N ALA A 424 78.90 41.81 -8.29
CA ALA A 424 78.77 43.10 -8.94
C ALA A 424 79.94 43.99 -8.46
N PRO A 425 80.85 44.42 -9.34
CA PRO A 425 81.98 45.22 -8.92
C PRO A 425 81.50 46.51 -8.26
N ALA A 426 81.94 46.76 -7.03
CA ALA A 426 81.87 48.08 -6.43
C ALA A 426 82.61 49.05 -7.36
N ALA A 427 81.86 49.82 -8.14
CA ALA A 427 82.42 50.90 -8.93
C ALA A 427 83.05 51.90 -7.95
N LEU A 428 84.37 51.97 -8.00
CA LEU A 428 85.22 52.93 -7.33
C LEU A 428 84.69 54.36 -7.53
N GLY A 429 84.61 55.09 -6.43
CA GLY A 429 84.43 56.54 -6.38
C GLY A 429 85.21 57.12 -5.20
N ALA A 430 86.52 56.88 -5.16
CA ALA A 430 87.47 57.71 -4.42
C ALA A 430 88.41 58.35 -5.45
N ALA A 431 88.26 59.65 -5.65
CA ALA A 431 89.27 60.53 -6.21
C ALA A 431 89.21 61.83 -5.39
N GLU A 432 90.32 62.14 -4.72
CA GLU A 432 90.61 63.42 -4.08
C GLU A 432 90.61 64.56 -5.10
N ASP A 433 89.89 65.65 -4.81
CA ASP A 433 90.41 67.01 -4.61
C ASP A 433 89.32 67.90 -3.98
#